data_AF-A0AA49JLS7-F1
#
_entry.id   AF-A0AA49JLS7-F1
#
_cell.length_a   1.000
_cell.length_b   1.000
_cell.length_c   1.000
_cell.angle_alpha   90.00
_cell.angle_beta   90.00
_cell.angle_gamma   90.00
#
_symmetry.space_group_name_H-M   'P 1'
#
loop_
_entity.id
_entity.type
_entity.pdbx_description
1 polymer ?
#
loop_
_entity_poly.entity_id
_entity_poly.type
_entity_poly.pdbx_seq_one_letter_code
_entity_poly.pdbx_strand_id
1 'polypeptide(L)'
;MVLSYEPGVKSRIMVCVTPQKSCRRLVERGAERARETNGEFCVVYVNKNNNIYKDLKEHKILIELFEMAQKLGGRVSILVGRKISDTLAEFANKNDITEIIVGKSLRSAFEVLLHGDVINPLIKRVEEKNIIVEVIE
;
A
#
# COMPACT_ATOMS: atom_id res chain seq x y z
N MET A 1 -13.52 -7.16 -6.72
CA MET A 1 -12.50 -8.18 -7.01
C MET A 1 -11.97 -8.65 -5.68
N VAL A 2 -12.30 -9.89 -5.28
CA VAL A 2 -11.77 -10.48 -4.04
C VAL A 2 -10.31 -10.84 -4.31
N LEU A 3 -9.41 -10.40 -3.43
CA LEU A 3 -8.04 -10.90 -3.45
C LEU A 3 -8.11 -12.34 -2.95
N SER A 4 -8.09 -13.30 -3.86
CA SER A 4 -7.92 -14.71 -3.48
C SER A 4 -6.44 -14.89 -3.14
N TYR A 5 -6.13 -15.06 -1.85
CA TYR A 5 -4.81 -15.47 -1.37
C TYR A 5 -4.73 -17.00 -1.34
N GLU A 6 -3.57 -17.57 -1.64
CA GLU A 6 -3.41 -19.01 -1.56
C GLU A 6 -3.54 -19.50 -0.10
N PRO A 7 -4.36 -20.53 0.18
CA PRO A 7 -4.45 -21.13 1.51
C PRO A 7 -3.08 -21.69 1.93
N GLY A 8 -2.51 -21.15 3.01
CA GLY A 8 -1.22 -21.60 3.56
C GLY A 8 -0.08 -20.58 3.49
N VAL A 9 -0.25 -19.48 2.75
CA VAL A 9 0.70 -18.35 2.75
C VAL A 9 0.68 -17.65 4.10
N LYS A 10 1.79 -17.70 4.83
CA LYS A 10 1.94 -17.10 6.17
C LYS A 10 2.44 -15.66 6.16
N SER A 11 3.04 -15.21 5.05
CA SER A 11 3.59 -13.85 4.91
C SER A 11 2.86 -13.11 3.79
N ARG A 12 2.24 -11.99 4.13
CA ARG A 12 1.48 -11.15 3.20
C ARG A 12 1.91 -9.70 3.36
N ILE A 13 2.53 -9.16 2.32
CA ILE A 13 3.14 -7.83 2.34
C ILE A 13 2.21 -6.84 1.64
N MET A 14 1.80 -5.78 2.34
CA MET A 14 1.06 -4.66 1.75
C MET A 14 2.01 -3.51 1.45
N VAL A 15 2.09 -3.10 0.18
CA VAL A 15 2.86 -1.92 -0.23
C VAL A 15 1.90 -0.76 -0.47
N CYS A 16 2.01 0.30 0.31
CA CYS A 16 1.17 1.48 0.15
C CYS A 16 1.83 2.50 -0.78
N VAL A 17 1.12 2.92 -1.83
CA VAL A 17 1.64 3.85 -2.84
C VAL A 17 0.76 5.09 -3.02
N THR A 18 1.38 6.14 -3.53
CA THR A 18 0.70 7.30 -4.10
C THR A 18 1.04 7.37 -5.60
N PRO A 19 0.36 8.21 -6.42
CA PRO A 19 0.68 8.39 -7.84
C PRO A 19 2.02 9.11 -8.10
N GLN A 20 3.12 8.59 -7.56
CA GLN A 20 4.46 9.14 -7.64
C GLN A 20 5.43 8.11 -8.22
N LYS A 21 6.30 8.53 -9.14
CA LYS A 21 7.31 7.64 -9.74
C LYS A 21 8.28 7.06 -8.71
N SER A 22 8.53 7.80 -7.62
CA SER A 22 9.35 7.35 -6.49
C SER A 22 8.79 6.12 -5.79
N CYS A 23 7.49 5.79 -5.94
CA CYS A 23 6.90 4.58 -5.38
C CYS A 23 7.36 3.29 -6.07
N ARG A 24 8.04 3.35 -7.23
CA ARG A 24 8.61 2.16 -7.90
C ARG A 24 9.51 1.35 -6.95
N ARG A 25 10.38 2.03 -6.18
CA ARG A 25 11.26 1.39 -5.19
C ARG A 25 10.48 0.62 -4.11
N LEU A 26 9.30 1.11 -3.73
CA LEU A 26 8.45 0.44 -2.73
C LEU A 26 7.86 -0.85 -3.29
N VAL A 27 7.44 -0.82 -4.57
CA VAL A 27 6.93 -2.01 -5.27
C VAL A 27 8.04 -3.06 -5.41
N GLU A 28 9.26 -2.63 -5.78
CA GLU A 28 10.44 -3.52 -5.85
C GLU A 28 10.75 -4.14 -4.50
N ARG A 29 10.77 -3.34 -3.42
CA ARG A 29 11.00 -3.84 -2.07
C ARG A 29 9.92 -4.81 -1.63
N GLY A 30 8.64 -4.55 -1.93
CA GLY A 30 7.55 -5.49 -1.62
C GLY A 30 7.69 -6.82 -2.33
N ALA A 31 8.08 -6.81 -3.60
CA ALA A 31 8.35 -8.03 -4.36
C ALA A 31 9.56 -8.79 -3.79
N GLU A 32 10.63 -8.07 -3.44
CA GLU A 32 11.79 -8.67 -2.76
C GLU A 32 11.39 -9.29 -1.42
N ARG A 33 10.66 -8.58 -0.57
CA ARG A 33 10.22 -9.06 0.74
C ARG A 33 9.32 -10.29 0.62
N ALA A 34 8.43 -10.31 -0.36
CA ALA A 34 7.61 -11.50 -0.63
C ALA A 34 8.49 -12.70 -0.99
N ARG A 35 9.54 -12.53 -1.82
CA ARG A 35 10.48 -13.62 -2.13
C ARG A 35 11.28 -14.07 -0.90
N GLU A 36 11.80 -13.14 -0.10
CA GLU A 36 12.56 -13.43 1.14
C GLU A 36 11.75 -14.27 2.13
N THR A 37 10.44 -14.01 2.21
CA THR A 37 9.54 -14.64 3.16
C THR A 37 8.74 -15.82 2.59
N ASN A 38 9.01 -16.20 1.33
CA ASN A 38 8.19 -17.15 0.57
C ASN A 38 6.68 -16.84 0.69
N GLY A 39 6.36 -15.55 0.58
CA GLY A 39 5.04 -14.97 0.77
C GLY A 39 4.49 -14.31 -0.49
N GLU A 40 3.44 -13.53 -0.30
CA GLU A 40 2.78 -12.78 -1.37
C GLU A 40 2.80 -11.29 -1.05
N PHE A 41 2.67 -10.44 -2.06
CA PHE A 41 2.49 -9.01 -1.85
C PHE A 41 1.34 -8.41 -2.66
N CYS A 42 0.82 -7.29 -2.18
CA CYS A 42 -0.13 -6.46 -2.91
C CYS A 42 0.24 -4.98 -2.82
N VAL A 43 0.00 -4.25 -3.91
CA VAL A 43 0.15 -2.80 -3.98
C VAL A 43 -1.22 -2.13 -3.78
N VAL A 44 -1.29 -1.21 -2.82
CA VAL A 44 -2.53 -0.58 -2.39
C VAL A 44 -2.45 0.94 -2.55
N TYR A 45 -3.48 1.50 -3.18
CA TYR A 45 -3.70 2.95 -3.27
C TYR A 45 -5.04 3.30 -2.63
N VAL A 46 -5.09 4.37 -1.83
CA VAL A 46 -6.33 4.87 -1.22
C VAL A 46 -6.79 6.16 -1.91
N ASN A 47 -7.97 6.12 -2.51
CA ASN A 47 -8.67 7.28 -3.04
C ASN A 47 -9.56 7.93 -1.96
N LYS A 48 -9.21 9.16 -1.54
CA LYS A 48 -9.88 9.87 -0.44
C LYS A 48 -11.24 10.48 -0.82
N ASN A 49 -11.40 10.89 -2.08
CA ASN A 49 -12.44 11.86 -2.45
C ASN A 49 -13.53 11.29 -3.37
N ASN A 50 -13.44 10.03 -3.78
CA ASN A 50 -14.25 9.49 -4.88
C ASN A 50 -14.18 10.35 -6.19
N ASN A 51 -13.31 11.35 -6.22
CA ASN A 51 -13.05 12.21 -7.37
C ASN A 51 -12.10 11.43 -8.27
N ILE A 52 -12.70 10.80 -9.27
CA ILE A 52 -12.00 10.15 -10.38
C ILE A 52 -11.36 11.23 -11.29
N TYR A 53 -11.58 12.53 -11.03
CA TYR A 53 -11.02 13.66 -11.76
C TYR A 53 -9.60 14.07 -11.30
N LYS A 54 -8.73 13.11 -11.00
CA LYS A 54 -7.29 13.40 -10.83
C LYS A 54 -6.62 13.66 -12.18
N ASP A 55 -5.54 14.45 -12.17
CA ASP A 55 -4.70 14.73 -13.35
C ASP A 55 -4.38 13.43 -14.11
N LEU A 56 -4.55 13.44 -15.44
CA LEU A 56 -4.20 12.33 -16.33
C LEU A 56 -2.79 11.79 -16.06
N LYS A 57 -1.87 12.66 -15.66
CA LYS A 57 -0.50 12.30 -15.30
C LYS A 57 -0.44 11.41 -14.05
N GLU A 58 -1.23 11.70 -13.01
CA GLU A 58 -1.29 10.87 -11.81
C GLU A 58 -1.87 9.48 -12.14
N HIS A 59 -2.94 9.42 -12.93
CA HIS A 59 -3.50 8.14 -13.37
C HIS A 59 -2.50 7.29 -14.13
N LYS A 60 -1.75 7.90 -15.06
CA LYS A 60 -0.72 7.18 -15.81
C LYS A 60 0.35 6.59 -14.89
N ILE A 61 0.83 7.36 -13.91
CA ILE A 61 1.82 6.86 -12.94
C ILE A 61 1.26 5.71 -12.11
N LEU A 62 0.01 5.82 -11.64
CA LEU A 62 -0.62 4.76 -10.86
C LEU A 62 -0.78 3.46 -11.67
N ILE A 63 -1.18 3.57 -12.94
CA ILE A 63 -1.26 2.43 -13.86
C ILE A 63 0.12 1.78 -14.03
N GLU A 64 1.18 2.57 -14.27
CA GLU A 64 2.54 2.05 -14.39
C GLU A 64 2.99 1.26 -13.14
N LEU A 65 2.67 1.77 -11.93
CA LEU A 65 2.98 1.08 -10.67
C LEU A 65 2.21 -0.25 -10.54
N PHE A 66 0.95 -0.27 -10.96
CA PHE A 66 0.11 -1.47 -10.90
C PHE A 66 0.50 -2.52 -11.93
N GLU A 67 0.86 -2.11 -13.15
CA GLU A 67 1.43 -3.02 -14.15
C GLU A 67 2.74 -3.62 -13.66
N MET A 68 3.60 -2.81 -13.04
CA MET A 68 4.86 -3.28 -12.45
C MET A 68 4.60 -4.29 -11.33
N ALA A 69 3.66 -4.00 -10.41
CA ALA A 69 3.29 -4.92 -9.35
C ALA A 69 2.85 -6.29 -9.90
N GLN A 70 1.96 -6.29 -10.90
CA GLN A 70 1.47 -7.51 -11.53
C GLN A 70 2.59 -8.28 -12.24
N LYS A 71 3.48 -7.60 -12.97
CA LYS A 71 4.65 -8.23 -13.61
C LYS A 71 5.59 -8.92 -12.60
N LEU A 72 5.63 -8.41 -11.37
CA LEU A 72 6.42 -8.97 -10.27
C LEU A 72 5.66 -10.05 -9.46
N GLY A 73 4.46 -10.46 -9.91
CA GLY A 73 3.62 -11.45 -9.23
C GLY A 73 2.77 -10.90 -8.10
N GLY A 74 2.73 -9.58 -7.94
CA GLY A 74 1.92 -8.89 -6.93
C GLY A 74 0.48 -8.65 -7.38
N ARG A 75 -0.41 -8.50 -6.39
CA ARG A 75 -1.78 -8.05 -6.63
C ARG A 75 -1.90 -6.54 -6.47
N VAL A 76 -3.00 -5.95 -6.95
CA VAL A 76 -3.26 -4.51 -6.84
C VAL A 76 -4.63 -4.25 -6.27
N SER A 77 -4.79 -3.18 -5.51
CA SER A 77 -6.07 -2.76 -4.97
C SER A 77 -6.19 -1.24 -4.86
N ILE A 78 -7.34 -0.73 -5.28
CA ILE A 78 -7.76 0.65 -5.04
C ILE A 78 -8.82 0.61 -3.94
N LEU A 79 -8.54 1.29 -2.85
CA LEU A 79 -9.47 1.46 -1.74
C LEU A 79 -10.07 2.85 -1.81
N VAL A 80 -11.28 3.01 -1.28
CA VAL A 80 -11.93 4.30 -1.13
C VAL A 80 -12.14 4.57 0.35
N GLY A 81 -11.71 5.73 0.84
CA GLY A 81 -11.94 6.08 2.24
C GLY A 81 -11.35 7.41 2.66
N ARG A 82 -12.08 8.13 3.52
CA ARG A 82 -11.73 9.49 3.94
C ARG A 82 -10.52 9.56 4.88
N LYS A 83 -10.32 8.55 5.72
CA LYS A 83 -9.21 8.45 6.67
C LYS A 83 -8.27 7.35 6.23
N ILE A 84 -7.12 7.72 5.70
CA ILE A 84 -6.24 6.78 4.99
C ILE A 84 -5.64 5.73 5.92
N SER A 85 -5.21 6.10 7.12
CA SER A 85 -4.71 5.15 8.12
C SER A 85 -5.78 4.13 8.56
N ASP A 86 -7.04 4.56 8.76
CA ASP A 86 -8.17 3.67 9.07
C ASP A 86 -8.39 2.68 7.92
N THR A 87 -8.52 3.19 6.69
CA THR A 87 -8.76 2.38 5.49
C THR A 87 -7.67 1.32 5.27
N LEU A 88 -6.40 1.72 5.43
CA LEU A 88 -5.26 0.81 5.29
C LEU A 88 -5.25 -0.25 6.39
N ALA A 89 -5.48 0.13 7.65
CA ALA A 89 -5.50 -0.82 8.77
C ALA A 89 -6.66 -1.83 8.63
N GLU A 90 -7.85 -1.38 8.23
CA GLU A 90 -8.98 -2.28 7.98
C GLU A 90 -8.70 -3.27 6.85
N PHE A 91 -8.12 -2.79 5.75
CA PHE A 91 -7.73 -3.66 4.65
C PHE A 91 -6.65 -4.66 5.09
N ALA A 92 -5.64 -4.19 5.83
CA ALA A 92 -4.57 -5.04 6.33
C ALA A 92 -5.13 -6.19 7.19
N ASN A 93 -6.02 -5.86 8.12
CA ASN A 93 -6.66 -6.83 9.00
C ASN A 93 -7.57 -7.82 8.24
N LYS A 94 -8.32 -7.36 7.23
CA LYS A 94 -9.22 -8.23 6.44
C LYS A 94 -8.50 -9.19 5.51
N ASN A 95 -7.24 -8.91 5.17
CA ASN A 95 -6.46 -9.69 4.22
C ASN A 95 -5.26 -10.40 4.88
N ASP A 96 -5.26 -10.52 6.21
CA ASP A 96 -4.19 -11.13 7.01
C ASP A 96 -2.79 -10.60 6.65
N ILE A 97 -2.68 -9.30 6.40
CA ILE A 97 -1.39 -8.66 6.11
C ILE A 97 -0.50 -8.79 7.34
N THR A 98 0.73 -9.26 7.13
CA THR A 98 1.73 -9.42 8.20
C THR A 98 2.73 -8.27 8.23
N GLU A 99 2.92 -7.59 7.11
CA GLU A 99 3.85 -6.48 7.00
C GLU A 99 3.33 -5.42 6.02
N ILE A 100 3.56 -4.16 6.37
CA ILE A 100 3.19 -2.98 5.58
C ILE A 100 4.46 -2.22 5.23
N ILE A 101 4.64 -1.96 3.95
CA ILE A 101 5.72 -1.12 3.42
C ILE A 101 5.15 0.23 3.00
N VAL A 102 5.75 1.30 3.55
CA VAL A 102 5.39 2.69 3.31
C VAL A 102 6.64 3.53 3.02
N GLY A 103 6.56 4.52 2.13
CA GLY A 103 7.66 5.47 1.93
C GLY A 103 7.63 6.63 2.95
N LYS A 104 8.79 7.16 3.36
CA LYS A 104 8.86 8.40 4.19
C LYS A 104 8.11 9.57 3.56
N SER A 105 8.15 9.66 2.22
CA SER A 105 7.45 10.68 1.43
C SER A 105 5.92 10.58 1.50
N LEU A 106 5.34 9.54 2.13
CA LEU A 106 3.93 9.55 2.51
C LEU A 106 3.60 10.73 3.43
N ARG A 107 4.56 11.28 4.19
CA ARG A 107 4.37 12.55 4.89
C ARG A 107 4.21 13.71 3.90
N SER A 108 5.15 13.90 2.98
CA SER A 108 5.17 15.07 2.08
C SER A 108 4.11 15.03 0.97
N ALA A 109 3.80 13.86 0.40
CA ALA A 109 2.72 13.71 -0.57
C ALA A 109 1.33 13.98 0.04
N PHE A 110 1.21 13.79 1.36
CA PHE A 110 0.00 14.06 2.14
C PHE A 110 -0.03 15.46 2.75
N GLU A 111 1.13 16.05 3.08
CA GLU A 111 1.26 17.45 3.51
C GLU A 111 0.71 18.40 2.46
N VAL A 112 1.01 18.15 1.18
CA VAL A 112 0.45 18.93 0.07
C VAL A 112 -1.05 18.66 -0.12
N LEU A 113 -1.53 17.45 0.27
CA LEU A 113 -2.90 17.05 -0.01
C LEU A 113 -3.92 17.43 1.06
N LEU A 114 -3.70 17.38 2.40
CA LEU A 114 -4.70 17.80 3.43
C LEU A 114 -4.32 17.48 4.92
N HIS A 115 -3.30 18.08 5.54
CA HIS A 115 -3.22 18.15 7.02
C HIS A 115 -3.13 16.79 7.80
N GLY A 116 -1.99 16.08 7.79
CA GLY A 116 -1.73 15.10 8.85
C GLY A 116 -0.78 13.94 8.51
N ASP A 117 -0.22 13.36 9.58
CA ASP A 117 0.61 12.15 9.56
C ASP A 117 -0.26 10.90 9.31
N VAL A 118 0.13 10.06 8.34
CA VAL A 118 -0.53 8.76 8.09
C VAL A 118 0.20 7.63 8.78
N ILE A 119 1.52 7.73 8.88
CA ILE A 119 2.39 6.63 9.29
C ILE A 119 2.18 6.35 10.78
N ASN A 120 2.28 7.37 11.64
CA ASN A 120 2.14 7.15 13.08
C ASN A 120 0.73 6.64 13.45
N PRO A 121 -0.37 7.21 12.91
CA PRO A 121 -1.69 6.65 13.18
C PRO A 121 -1.91 5.24 12.62
N LEU A 122 -1.26 4.90 11.50
CA LEU A 122 -1.30 3.55 10.94
C LEU A 122 -0.58 2.55 11.85
N ILE A 123 0.67 2.85 12.25
CA ILE A 123 1.46 2.02 13.19
C ILE A 123 0.63 1.71 14.43
N LYS A 124 0.07 2.75 15.08
CA LYS A 124 -0.73 2.59 16.30
C LYS A 124 -1.95 1.68 16.11
N ARG A 125 -2.55 1.64 14.92
CA ARG A 125 -3.74 0.82 14.64
C ARG A 125 -3.43 -0.64 14.40
N VAL A 126 -2.25 -0.92 13.87
CA VAL A 126 -1.87 -2.27 13.44
C VAL A 126 -0.98 -2.98 14.46
N GLU A 127 -0.50 -2.25 15.48
CA GLU A 127 0.30 -2.76 16.59
C GLU A 127 -0.39 -3.90 17.35
N GLU A 128 -1.67 -3.74 17.72
CA GLU A 128 -2.46 -4.78 18.41
C GLU A 128 -2.68 -6.05 17.57
N LYS A 129 -2.39 -5.98 16.26
CA LYS A 129 -2.53 -7.09 15.30
C LYS A 129 -1.19 -7.72 14.93
N ASN A 130 -0.09 -7.31 15.55
CA ASN A 130 1.27 -7.79 15.26
C ASN A 130 1.69 -7.60 13.79
N ILE A 131 1.21 -6.52 13.15
CA ILE A 131 1.58 -6.19 11.78
C ILE A 131 2.79 -5.24 11.80
N ILE A 132 3.86 -5.63 11.12
CA ILE A 132 5.08 -4.84 11.03
C ILE A 132 4.88 -3.68 10.05
N VAL A 133 5.45 -2.51 10.35
CA VAL A 133 5.46 -1.36 9.42
C VAL A 133 6.90 -0.97 9.11
N GLU A 134 7.33 -1.22 7.87
CA GLU A 134 8.64 -0.81 7.33
C GLU A 134 8.50 0.54 6.62
N VAL A 135 9.29 1.53 7.06
CA VAL A 135 9.32 2.88 6.47
C VAL A 135 10.59 3.07 5.65
N ILE A 136 10.46 3.23 4.33
CA ILE A 136 11.60 3.32 3.40
C ILE A 136 11.83 4.77 2.96
N GLU A 137 13.08 5.23 3.01
CA GLU A 137 13.51 6.58 2.58
C GLU A 137 13.30 6.84 1.10
#